data_AF-A0A507D958-F1
#
_entry.id   AF-A0A507D958-F1
#
_cell.length_a   1.000
_cell.length_b   1.000
_cell.length_c   1.000
_cell.angle_alpha   90.00
_cell.angle_beta   90.00
_cell.angle_gamma   90.00
#
_symmetry.space_group_name_H-M   'P 1'
#
loop_
_entity.id
_entity.type
_entity.pdbx_description
1 polymer ?
#
loop_
_entity_poly.entity_id
_entity_poly.type
_entity_poly.pdbx_seq_one_letter_code
_entity_poly.pdbx_strand_id
1 'polypeptide(L)'
;MSYKEPLALAVGAFLALFPHDSPADRIRNQIIVAGCILVVIAAIALVALRNTYRLLVVPDGRQPSFITGVLLPSILALVLYTAITDSLAYFNDSQMNRLTTYDFRPSTKAMTLHDSLDFIADLHADTLLWTHRGSMQNPAVKIGHIDLERLVQGNVALQVFSSVTQTPTELNMQRNSNKTDSITTLGIVQRWPIKAIFGHAAKMERVALYAAQLDEMEKHTVYDSSRGQFIWVKNKHDFDRLVALRKQIGPKVVGGLLSIEGSNMCHPDWISGAECANRLWNLGVRMVSMTHFIDVAVGSSATGEEDYGLTQYGREYVTRLLQLGFMIDLSHTGIKTIDDLITLYDEHVQSTGQKRLLVVSHTGLKSACYHNRNLEDRHAKAVAQRDGIIGIAFFPQAVCGDELEDIVKSLKVAVNLTSVNNVVLGSDYDGAVGVPFHIGDLAYMTHGLLEAKFSESDVRKIMGENVRQRFMASLP
;
A
#
# COMPACT_ATOMS: atom_id res chain seq x y z
N MET A 1 -13.92 17.50 19.91
CA MET A 1 -13.61 18.23 18.66
C MET A 1 -12.17 17.92 18.29
N SER A 2 -11.93 17.38 17.10
CA SER A 2 -10.60 16.95 16.67
C SER A 2 -9.70 18.16 16.43
N TYR A 3 -8.69 18.37 17.28
CA TYR A 3 -7.69 19.43 17.09
C TYR A 3 -6.80 19.19 15.86
N LYS A 4 -6.87 17.98 15.26
CA LYS A 4 -6.02 17.55 14.15
C LYS A 4 -6.26 18.37 12.88
N GLU A 5 -7.52 18.65 12.54
CA GLU A 5 -7.87 19.42 11.34
C GLU A 5 -7.42 20.88 11.41
N PRO A 6 -7.75 21.67 12.45
CA PRO A 6 -7.29 23.06 12.55
C PRO A 6 -5.77 23.19 12.59
N LEU A 7 -5.08 22.28 13.30
CA LEU A 7 -3.62 22.29 13.40
C LEU A 7 -2.96 21.85 12.08
N ALA A 8 -3.52 20.85 11.38
CA ALA A 8 -3.06 20.45 10.05
C ALA A 8 -3.26 21.57 9.02
N LEU A 9 -4.35 22.34 9.09
CA LEU A 9 -4.56 23.52 8.26
C LEU A 9 -3.52 24.61 8.53
N ALA A 10 -3.18 24.87 9.80
CA ALA A 10 -2.15 25.83 10.17
C ALA A 10 -0.75 25.41 9.70
N VAL A 11 -0.40 24.12 9.87
CA VAL A 11 0.85 23.54 9.36
C VAL A 11 0.88 23.57 7.83
N GLY A 12 -0.24 23.25 7.17
CA GLY A 12 -0.39 23.29 5.72
C GLY A 12 -0.24 24.69 5.15
N ALA A 13 -0.85 25.70 5.78
CA ALA A 13 -0.69 27.10 5.40
C ALA A 13 0.75 27.58 5.53
N PHE A 14 1.48 27.15 6.58
CA PHE A 14 2.89 27.45 6.74
C PHE A 14 3.76 26.77 5.68
N LEU A 15 3.49 25.49 5.36
CA LEU A 15 4.20 24.73 4.32
C LEU A 15 3.92 25.26 2.90
N ALA A 16 2.75 25.86 2.67
CA ALA A 16 2.38 26.48 1.39
C ALA A 16 3.13 27.78 1.10
N LEU A 17 3.83 28.37 2.09
CA LEU A 17 4.72 29.52 1.88
C LEU A 17 6.01 29.15 1.14
N PHE A 18 6.29 27.86 1.00
CA PHE A 18 7.41 27.35 0.22
C PHE A 18 6.89 26.82 -1.13
N PRO A 19 7.37 27.31 -2.29
CA PRO A 19 6.98 26.78 -3.58
C PRO A 19 7.46 25.33 -3.76
N HIS A 20 6.69 24.49 -4.46
CA HIS A 20 7.01 23.08 -4.72
C HIS A 20 6.74 22.70 -6.18
N ASP A 21 7.75 22.20 -6.88
CA ASP A 21 7.64 21.76 -8.29
C ASP A 21 7.42 20.23 -8.43
N SER A 22 7.59 19.46 -7.34
CA SER A 22 7.42 17.99 -7.34
C SER A 22 6.93 17.43 -5.98
N PRO A 23 6.42 16.19 -5.93
CA PRO A 23 6.14 15.48 -4.67
C PRO A 23 7.38 15.35 -3.76
N ALA A 24 8.57 15.21 -4.35
CA ALA A 24 9.85 15.16 -3.64
C ALA A 24 10.20 16.49 -2.95
N ASP A 25 9.94 17.63 -3.60
CA ASP A 25 10.12 18.96 -3.00
C ASP A 25 9.20 19.18 -1.80
N ARG A 26 7.98 18.63 -1.85
CA ARG A 26 7.06 18.67 -0.71
C ARG A 26 7.59 17.88 0.48
N ILE A 27 8.10 16.66 0.25
CA ILE A 27 8.72 15.85 1.31
C ILE A 27 9.96 16.57 1.87
N ARG A 28 10.83 17.14 1.01
CA ARG A 28 12.01 17.89 1.46
C ARG A 28 11.63 19.10 2.32
N ASN A 29 10.66 19.88 1.89
CA ASN A 29 10.21 21.07 2.64
C ASN A 29 9.49 20.66 3.93
N GLN A 30 8.75 19.54 3.93
CA GLN A 30 8.22 18.93 5.15
C GLN A 30 9.34 18.45 6.09
N ILE A 31 10.45 17.92 5.58
CA ILE A 31 11.64 17.55 6.37
C ILE A 31 12.29 18.79 6.99
N ILE A 32 12.41 19.88 6.24
CA ILE A 32 12.93 21.15 6.76
C ILE A 32 12.03 21.66 7.87
N VAL A 33 10.71 21.63 7.68
CA VAL A 33 9.76 22.07 8.72
C VAL A 33 9.75 21.13 9.92
N ALA A 34 9.72 19.81 9.73
CA ALA A 34 9.82 18.84 10.82
C ALA A 34 11.16 18.96 11.58
N GLY A 35 12.26 19.19 10.86
CA GLY A 35 13.58 19.46 11.41
C GLY A 35 13.62 20.77 12.20
N CYS A 36 13.07 21.86 11.66
CA CYS A 36 12.91 23.13 12.36
C CYS A 36 12.04 22.97 13.62
N ILE A 37 10.97 22.20 13.55
CA ILE A 37 10.11 21.94 14.69
C ILE A 37 10.83 21.08 15.73
N LEU A 38 11.58 20.05 15.33
CA LEU A 38 12.42 19.26 16.23
C LEU A 38 13.50 20.12 16.89
N VAL A 39 14.12 21.05 16.15
CA VAL A 39 15.07 22.03 16.68
C VAL A 39 14.39 22.98 17.66
N VAL A 40 13.16 23.43 17.38
CA VAL A 40 12.38 24.27 18.31
C VAL A 40 11.98 23.49 19.57
N ILE A 41 11.52 22.24 19.44
CA ILE A 41 11.20 21.37 20.58
C ILE A 41 12.46 21.07 21.40
N ALA A 42 13.58 20.75 20.75
CA ALA A 42 14.87 20.54 21.40
C ALA A 42 15.38 21.81 22.08
N ALA A 43 15.20 22.99 21.46
CA ALA A 43 15.54 24.27 22.05
C ALA A 43 14.64 24.59 23.26
N ILE A 44 13.33 24.32 23.18
CA ILE A 44 12.40 24.46 24.31
C ILE A 44 12.80 23.50 25.44
N ALA A 45 13.14 22.25 25.12
CA ALA A 45 13.61 21.26 26.09
C ALA A 45 14.96 21.66 26.72
N LEU A 46 15.90 22.17 25.92
CA LEU A 46 17.19 22.70 26.39
C LEU A 46 17.03 23.97 27.23
N VAL A 47 16.10 24.86 26.89
CA VAL A 47 15.76 26.04 27.69
C VAL A 47 15.09 25.61 28.99
N ALA A 48 14.19 24.62 28.97
CA ALA A 48 13.59 24.05 30.18
C ALA A 48 14.65 23.39 31.07
N LEU A 49 15.57 22.60 30.50
CA LEU A 49 16.73 22.00 31.19
C LEU A 49 17.68 23.07 31.76
N ARG A 50 18.01 24.11 30.97
CA ARG A 50 18.86 25.22 31.40
C ARG A 50 18.22 26.04 32.51
N ASN A 51 16.92 26.30 32.42
CA ASN A 51 16.17 27.00 33.45
C ASN A 51 16.10 26.14 34.72
N THR A 52 15.85 24.83 34.59
CA THR A 52 15.94 23.88 35.72
C THR A 52 17.33 23.91 36.36
N TYR A 53 18.40 23.88 35.56
CA TYR A 53 19.78 23.94 36.06
C TYR A 53 20.08 25.26 36.77
N ARG A 54 19.62 26.40 36.22
CA ARG A 54 19.76 27.71 36.90
C ARG A 54 18.96 27.77 38.19
N LEU A 55 17.77 27.17 38.25
CA LEU A 55 16.92 27.13 39.44
C LEU A 55 17.47 26.19 40.53
N LEU A 56 18.28 25.19 40.17
CA LEU A 56 19.03 24.34 41.11
C LEU A 56 20.25 25.07 41.71
N VAL A 57 20.72 26.16 41.09
CA VAL A 57 21.98 26.85 41.45
C VAL A 57 21.75 28.26 42.04
N VAL A 58 20.55 28.85 41.92
CA VAL A 58 20.23 30.18 42.47
C VAL A 58 19.64 30.08 43.89
N PRO A 59 20.23 30.77 44.90
CA PRO A 59 19.90 30.60 46.32
C PRO A 59 18.72 31.45 46.84
N ASP A 60 17.82 31.95 45.98
CA ASP A 60 16.68 32.77 46.41
C ASP A 60 15.40 31.94 46.60
N GLY A 61 15.38 31.11 47.64
CA GLY A 61 14.24 30.79 48.53
C GLY A 61 12.91 30.22 47.99
N ARG A 62 12.61 30.22 46.70
CA ARG A 62 11.42 29.57 46.11
C ARG A 62 11.85 28.71 44.93
N GLN A 63 12.28 27.49 45.23
CA GLN A 63 12.52 26.50 44.18
C GLN A 63 11.18 26.04 43.59
N PRO A 64 10.98 26.13 42.27
CA PRO A 64 9.88 25.42 41.64
C PRO A 64 10.09 23.94 41.89
N SER A 65 9.05 23.27 42.39
CA SER A 65 9.07 21.83 42.61
C SER A 65 9.56 21.08 41.35
N PHE A 66 10.13 19.88 41.53
CA PHE A 66 10.45 18.96 40.44
C PHE A 66 9.31 18.83 39.41
N ILE A 67 8.06 18.90 39.91
CA ILE A 67 6.84 18.91 39.10
C ILE A 67 6.79 20.09 38.14
N THR A 68 6.96 21.31 38.64
CA THR A 68 6.88 22.55 37.84
C THR A 68 8.13 22.85 37.01
N GLY A 69 9.30 22.38 37.44
CA GLY A 69 10.58 22.66 36.78
C GLY A 69 10.95 21.68 35.67
N VAL A 70 10.62 20.38 35.83
CA VAL A 70 11.06 19.32 34.91
C VAL A 70 9.87 18.55 34.35
N LEU A 71 9.02 18.00 35.22
CA LEU A 71 7.98 17.07 34.79
C LEU A 71 6.95 17.74 33.87
N LEU A 72 6.44 18.91 34.26
CA LEU A 72 5.42 19.62 33.49
C LEU A 72 5.95 20.10 32.13
N PRO A 73 7.15 20.72 31.99
CA PRO A 73 7.74 21.02 30.69
C PRO A 73 7.99 19.78 29.83
N SER A 74 8.47 18.67 30.40
CA SER A 74 8.71 17.43 29.65
C SER A 74 7.40 16.82 29.13
N ILE A 75 6.35 16.80 29.95
CA ILE A 75 5.01 16.37 29.52
C ILE A 75 4.49 17.29 28.41
N LEU A 76 4.61 18.62 28.59
CA LEU A 76 4.18 19.58 27.57
C LEU A 76 4.93 19.39 26.25
N ALA A 77 6.25 19.21 26.31
CA ALA A 77 7.08 18.95 25.13
C ALA A 77 6.67 17.65 24.43
N LEU A 78 6.41 16.59 25.19
CA LEU A 78 5.93 15.31 24.63
C LEU A 78 4.55 15.48 23.98
N VAL A 79 3.61 16.15 24.65
CA VAL A 79 2.27 16.44 24.09
C VAL A 79 2.39 17.25 22.81
N LEU A 80 3.22 18.30 22.80
CA LEU A 80 3.42 19.13 21.62
C LEU A 80 4.06 18.34 20.47
N TYR A 81 5.08 17.53 20.77
CA TYR A 81 5.71 16.63 19.80
C TYR A 81 4.69 15.65 19.19
N THR A 82 3.87 15.00 20.01
CA THR A 82 2.83 14.08 19.53
C THR A 82 1.76 14.80 18.69
N ALA A 83 1.30 15.98 19.11
CA ALA A 83 0.30 16.74 18.36
C ALA A 83 0.83 17.19 17.00
N ILE A 84 2.08 17.67 16.95
CA ILE A 84 2.73 18.10 15.71
C ILE A 84 2.95 16.93 14.76
N THR A 85 3.51 15.82 15.25
CA THR A 85 3.79 14.65 14.42
C THR A 85 2.51 14.04 13.85
N ASP A 86 1.43 13.95 14.65
CA ASP A 86 0.12 13.53 14.17
C ASP A 86 -0.44 14.46 13.09
N SER A 87 -0.31 15.78 13.27
CA SER A 87 -0.75 16.76 12.27
C SER A 87 0.09 16.69 10.99
N LEU A 88 1.39 16.45 11.08
CA LEU A 88 2.26 16.24 9.91
C LEU A 88 1.91 14.95 9.17
N ALA A 89 1.68 13.85 9.89
CA ALA A 89 1.25 12.59 9.29
C ALA A 89 -0.08 12.74 8.55
N TYR A 90 -1.07 13.33 9.21
CA TYR A 90 -2.39 13.62 8.61
C TYR A 90 -2.29 14.53 7.39
N PHE A 91 -1.50 15.61 7.49
CA PHE A 91 -1.29 16.52 6.37
C PHE A 91 -0.63 15.81 5.20
N ASN A 92 0.48 15.09 5.43
CA ASN A 92 1.21 14.40 4.37
C ASN A 92 0.30 13.40 3.63
N ASP A 93 -0.43 12.60 4.39
CA ASP A 93 -1.39 11.67 3.86
C ASP A 93 -2.48 12.36 3.01
N SER A 94 -3.15 13.39 3.54
CA SER A 94 -4.18 14.14 2.81
C SER A 94 -3.68 14.77 1.51
N GLN A 95 -2.38 15.07 1.43
CA GLN A 95 -1.76 15.64 0.24
C GLN A 95 -1.35 14.59 -0.77
N MET A 96 -1.01 13.38 -0.32
CA MET A 96 -0.55 12.28 -1.16
C MET A 96 -1.71 11.45 -1.70
N ASN A 97 -2.72 11.18 -0.86
CA ASN A 97 -3.87 10.35 -1.19
C ASN A 97 -5.10 11.22 -1.41
N ARG A 98 -5.16 11.81 -2.61
CA ARG A 98 -6.19 12.78 -2.98
C ARG A 98 -7.31 12.11 -3.78
N LEU A 99 -8.53 12.53 -3.50
CA LEU A 99 -9.67 12.26 -4.37
C LEU A 99 -9.81 13.40 -5.39
N THR A 100 -9.81 13.08 -6.68
CA THR A 100 -10.28 14.01 -7.71
C THR A 100 -11.82 13.97 -7.66
N THR A 101 -12.47 15.13 -7.56
CA THR A 101 -13.93 15.20 -7.39
C THR A 101 -14.65 14.57 -8.57
N TYR A 102 -15.33 13.44 -8.33
CA TYR A 102 -16.20 12.79 -9.30
C TYR A 102 -17.67 13.01 -8.89
N ASP A 103 -18.28 14.11 -9.38
CA ASP A 103 -19.68 14.46 -9.09
C ASP A 103 -20.62 13.75 -10.07
N PHE A 104 -20.84 12.47 -9.80
CA PHE A 104 -21.65 11.60 -10.64
C PHE A 104 -22.49 10.65 -9.77
N ARG A 105 -23.60 10.11 -10.31
CA ARG A 105 -24.41 9.09 -9.63
C ARG A 105 -24.55 7.86 -10.53
N PRO A 106 -24.19 6.65 -10.06
CA PRO A 106 -24.35 5.43 -10.86
C PRO A 106 -25.81 5.25 -11.28
N SER A 107 -26.03 4.75 -12.50
CA SER A 107 -27.37 4.38 -12.96
C SER A 107 -28.01 3.32 -12.06
N THR A 108 -29.35 3.28 -11.98
CA THR A 108 -30.08 2.27 -11.21
C THR A 108 -29.69 0.84 -11.61
N LYS A 109 -29.44 0.61 -12.90
CA LYS A 109 -28.94 -0.67 -13.42
C LYS A 109 -27.57 -1.02 -12.84
N ALA A 110 -26.65 -0.05 -12.79
CA ALA A 110 -25.32 -0.25 -12.23
C ALA A 110 -25.38 -0.55 -10.73
N MET A 111 -26.18 0.21 -9.96
CA MET A 111 -26.41 -0.07 -8.54
C MET A 111 -26.97 -1.47 -8.32
N THR A 112 -28.02 -1.85 -9.06
CA THR A 112 -28.64 -3.18 -8.94
C THR A 112 -27.64 -4.30 -9.23
N LEU A 113 -26.81 -4.14 -10.27
CA LEU A 113 -25.76 -5.10 -10.58
C LEU A 113 -24.70 -5.14 -9.47
N HIS A 114 -24.22 -3.97 -9.02
CA HIS A 114 -23.20 -3.84 -7.98
C HIS A 114 -23.62 -4.50 -6.67
N ASP A 115 -24.85 -4.26 -6.22
CA ASP A 115 -25.43 -4.83 -5.02
C ASP A 115 -25.59 -6.36 -5.12
N SER A 116 -25.69 -6.90 -6.34
CA SER A 116 -25.76 -8.34 -6.61
C SER A 116 -24.40 -9.03 -6.77
N LEU A 117 -23.29 -8.30 -6.61
CA LEU A 117 -21.94 -8.88 -6.66
C LEU A 117 -21.62 -9.53 -5.31
N ASP A 118 -21.56 -10.85 -5.25
CA ASP A 118 -21.22 -11.57 -4.01
C ASP A 118 -19.74 -11.37 -3.58
N PHE A 119 -18.88 -11.04 -4.55
CA PHE A 119 -17.44 -10.95 -4.34
C PHE A 119 -16.81 -9.87 -5.21
N ILE A 120 -16.39 -8.78 -4.58
CA ILE A 120 -15.58 -7.72 -5.20
C ILE A 120 -14.18 -7.78 -4.59
N ALA A 121 -13.14 -7.63 -5.40
CA ALA A 121 -11.77 -7.64 -4.91
C ALA A 121 -10.90 -6.62 -5.61
N ASP A 122 -9.98 -6.06 -4.84
CA ASP A 122 -8.94 -5.18 -5.32
C ASP A 122 -7.56 -5.75 -4.94
N LEU A 123 -6.66 -5.81 -5.94
CA LEU A 123 -5.38 -6.49 -5.80
C LEU A 123 -4.26 -5.63 -5.20
N HIS A 124 -4.50 -4.34 -4.93
CA HIS A 124 -3.41 -3.49 -4.46
C HIS A 124 -3.88 -2.23 -3.75
N ALA A 125 -3.51 -2.11 -2.48
CA ALA A 125 -3.57 -0.86 -1.74
C ALA A 125 -2.47 -0.77 -0.68
N ASP A 126 -1.99 0.45 -0.45
CA ASP A 126 -0.89 0.79 0.47
C ASP A 126 -1.38 1.29 1.84
N THR A 127 -2.63 0.97 2.20
CA THR A 127 -3.26 1.54 3.39
C THR A 127 -2.49 1.27 4.69
N LEU A 128 -1.77 0.13 4.78
CA LEU A 128 -0.97 -0.23 5.96
C LEU A 128 0.26 0.66 6.17
N LEU A 129 0.66 1.43 5.15
CA LEU A 129 1.70 2.45 5.24
C LEU A 129 1.30 3.60 6.19
N TRP A 130 0.00 3.86 6.32
CA TRP A 130 -0.56 5.03 7.01
C TRP A 130 -0.99 4.73 8.45
N THR A 131 -0.08 4.19 9.25
CA THR A 131 -0.30 3.77 10.66
C THR A 131 -0.96 4.82 11.57
N HIS A 132 -0.82 6.12 11.29
CA HIS A 132 -1.46 7.19 12.06
C HIS A 132 -3.00 7.16 11.96
N ARG A 133 -3.55 6.45 10.97
CA ARG A 133 -4.99 6.16 10.85
C ARG A 133 -5.46 5.04 11.79
N GLY A 134 -4.54 4.35 12.46
CA GLY A 134 -4.82 3.14 13.25
C GLY A 134 -5.09 1.93 12.35
N SER A 135 -5.69 0.88 12.93
CA SER A 135 -6.06 -0.38 12.25
C SER A 135 -7.22 -0.24 11.25
N MET A 136 -7.31 0.87 10.51
CA MET A 136 -8.39 1.20 9.55
C MET A 136 -9.82 1.20 10.15
N GLN A 137 -9.93 1.23 11.47
CA GLN A 137 -11.20 1.17 12.21
C GLN A 137 -11.61 2.50 12.85
N ASN A 138 -10.86 3.58 12.61
CA ASN A 138 -11.12 4.86 13.26
C ASN A 138 -12.03 5.75 12.38
N PRO A 139 -13.36 5.80 12.62
CA PRO A 139 -14.29 6.60 11.80
C PRO A 139 -14.06 8.11 11.94
N ALA A 140 -13.23 8.55 12.90
CA ALA A 140 -12.87 9.96 13.03
C ALA A 140 -11.85 10.42 11.98
N VAL A 141 -11.22 9.51 11.24
CA VAL A 141 -10.23 9.82 10.20
C VAL A 141 -10.90 9.65 8.84
N LYS A 142 -11.13 10.76 8.11
CA LYS A 142 -11.86 10.78 6.84
C LYS A 142 -10.98 10.94 5.59
N ILE A 143 -9.66 10.94 5.77
CA ILE A 143 -8.67 11.05 4.69
C ILE A 143 -8.28 9.68 4.14
N GLY A 144 -7.60 9.66 3.00
CA GLY A 144 -7.24 8.43 2.31
C GLY A 144 -8.38 7.82 1.51
N HIS A 145 -8.07 6.71 0.85
CA HIS A 145 -8.98 6.05 -0.09
C HIS A 145 -9.68 4.82 0.50
N ILE A 146 -9.10 4.22 1.55
CA ILE A 146 -9.61 2.99 2.18
C ILE A 146 -9.67 3.13 3.70
N ASP A 147 -10.78 2.61 4.24
CA ASP A 147 -10.96 2.22 5.63
C ASP A 147 -11.97 1.06 5.67
N LEU A 148 -12.16 0.43 6.84
CA LEU A 148 -13.04 -0.74 6.94
C LEU A 148 -14.52 -0.41 6.64
N GLU A 149 -14.98 0.79 6.99
CA GLU A 149 -16.36 1.22 6.72
C GLU A 149 -16.59 1.38 5.22
N ARG A 150 -15.64 2.02 4.52
CA ARG A 150 -15.67 2.16 3.06
C ARG A 150 -15.53 0.83 2.34
N LEU A 151 -14.74 -0.12 2.85
CA LEU A 151 -14.67 -1.48 2.29
C LEU A 151 -16.03 -2.18 2.35
N VAL A 152 -16.75 -2.05 3.48
CA VAL A 152 -18.11 -2.59 3.63
C VAL A 152 -19.09 -1.84 2.73
N GLN A 153 -19.02 -0.50 2.67
CA GLN A 153 -19.87 0.34 1.81
C GLN A 153 -19.72 -0.03 0.33
N GLY A 154 -18.48 -0.21 -0.14
CA GLY A 154 -18.16 -0.57 -1.53
C GLY A 154 -18.35 -2.05 -1.85
N ASN A 155 -18.95 -2.82 -0.93
CA ASN A 155 -19.20 -4.26 -1.05
C ASN A 155 -17.92 -5.10 -1.32
N VAL A 156 -16.77 -4.65 -0.82
CA VAL A 156 -15.48 -5.33 -1.03
C VAL A 156 -15.38 -6.60 -0.20
N ALA A 157 -15.03 -7.70 -0.85
CA ALA A 157 -14.78 -9.01 -0.27
C ALA A 157 -13.37 -9.22 0.16
N LEU A 158 -12.42 -8.76 -0.65
CA LEU A 158 -11.01 -8.99 -0.43
C LEU A 158 -10.23 -7.77 -0.88
N GLN A 159 -9.46 -7.22 0.04
CA GLN A 159 -8.42 -6.24 -0.27
C GLN A 159 -7.06 -6.92 -0.13
N VAL A 160 -6.20 -6.76 -1.12
CA VAL A 160 -4.78 -7.09 -0.96
C VAL A 160 -4.06 -5.83 -0.47
N PHE A 161 -3.40 -5.94 0.68
CA PHE A 161 -2.66 -4.87 1.32
C PHE A 161 -1.17 -5.03 1.05
N SER A 162 -0.64 -4.08 0.30
CA SER A 162 0.77 -4.00 -0.08
C SER A 162 1.63 -3.49 1.07
N SER A 163 2.89 -3.91 1.03
CA SER A 163 3.92 -3.59 2.02
C SER A 163 5.09 -2.92 1.33
N VAL A 164 5.01 -1.61 1.16
CA VAL A 164 6.14 -0.80 0.70
C VAL A 164 7.12 -0.62 1.84
N THR A 165 8.37 -1.04 1.62
CA THR A 165 9.42 -0.96 2.65
C THR A 165 10.53 0.02 2.33
N GLN A 166 10.61 0.54 1.10
CA GLN A 166 11.57 1.58 0.72
C GLN A 166 11.07 2.33 -0.52
N THR A 167 11.26 3.66 -0.52
CA THR A 167 11.05 4.53 -1.70
C THR A 167 12.14 5.59 -1.79
N PRO A 168 12.62 5.94 -2.99
CA PRO A 168 13.60 7.01 -3.16
C PRO A 168 12.99 8.38 -2.82
N THR A 169 13.83 9.35 -2.46
CA THR A 169 13.38 10.73 -2.18
C THR A 169 13.04 11.50 -3.45
N GLU A 170 13.83 11.39 -4.52
CA GLU A 170 13.57 12.01 -5.83
C GLU A 170 12.82 11.05 -6.76
N LEU A 171 11.71 10.51 -6.25
CA LEU A 171 10.91 9.51 -6.95
C LEU A 171 10.39 10.07 -8.27
N ASN A 172 10.68 9.37 -9.35
CA ASN A 172 10.12 9.63 -10.65
C ASN A 172 9.86 8.32 -11.40
N MET A 173 9.32 8.49 -12.58
CA MET A 173 8.72 7.43 -13.38
C MET A 173 9.69 6.93 -14.48
N GLN A 174 10.92 7.47 -14.52
CA GLN A 174 11.92 7.19 -15.55
C GLN A 174 13.12 6.41 -15.01
N ARG A 175 13.71 6.86 -13.90
CA ARG A 175 14.97 6.33 -13.34
C ARG A 175 15.14 6.72 -11.88
N ASN A 176 15.38 5.74 -11.00
CA ASN A 176 15.51 5.97 -9.56
C ASN A 176 16.68 5.20 -8.95
N SER A 177 17.45 5.88 -8.09
CA SER A 177 18.56 5.26 -7.34
C SER A 177 18.11 4.74 -5.98
N ASN A 178 18.73 3.65 -5.53
CA ASN A 178 18.43 2.99 -4.24
C ASN A 178 19.09 3.64 -3.01
N LYS A 179 19.75 4.79 -3.18
CA LYS A 179 20.56 5.47 -2.15
C LYS A 179 19.78 6.14 -1.03
N THR A 180 18.48 6.38 -1.23
CA THR A 180 17.62 7.11 -0.30
C THR A 180 16.41 6.28 0.12
N ASP A 181 15.78 6.67 1.22
CA ASP A 181 14.61 5.98 1.78
C ASP A 181 13.65 6.95 2.48
N SER A 182 12.61 7.37 1.76
CA SER A 182 11.55 8.23 2.27
C SER A 182 10.63 7.51 3.27
N ILE A 183 10.57 6.17 3.25
CA ILE A 183 9.77 5.38 4.19
C ILE A 183 10.36 5.47 5.61
N THR A 184 11.68 5.58 5.74
CA THR A 184 12.32 5.85 7.03
C THR A 184 11.82 7.17 7.62
N THR A 185 11.78 8.24 6.82
CA THR A 185 11.28 9.55 7.25
C THR A 185 9.82 9.48 7.66
N LEU A 186 8.99 8.81 6.86
CA LEU A 186 7.58 8.61 7.17
C LEU A 186 7.41 7.85 8.49
N GLY A 187 8.20 6.81 8.74
CA GLY A 187 8.19 6.06 9.99
C GLY A 187 8.58 6.89 11.20
N ILE A 188 9.51 7.83 11.07
CA ILE A 188 9.85 8.80 12.14
C ILE A 188 8.65 9.70 12.44
N VAL A 189 8.02 10.27 11.40
CA VAL A 189 6.85 11.17 11.56
C VAL A 189 5.67 10.42 12.18
N GLN A 190 5.43 9.19 11.74
CA GLN A 190 4.34 8.35 12.27
C GLN A 190 4.71 7.60 13.56
N ARG A 191 5.92 7.82 14.10
CA ARG A 191 6.40 7.24 15.36
C ARG A 191 6.35 5.71 15.38
N TRP A 192 6.79 5.09 14.28
CA TRP A 192 6.93 3.63 14.18
C TRP A 192 7.88 3.07 15.24
N PRO A 193 7.80 1.77 15.57
CA PRO A 193 8.79 1.12 16.42
C PRO A 193 10.21 1.38 15.92
N ILE A 194 11.14 1.69 16.83
CA ILE A 194 12.54 2.06 16.50
C ILE A 194 13.19 1.02 15.57
N LYS A 195 12.91 -0.27 15.79
CA LYS A 195 13.41 -1.38 14.97
C LYS A 195 12.91 -1.37 13.52
N ALA A 196 11.77 -0.74 13.22
CA ALA A 196 11.25 -0.55 11.86
C ALA A 196 11.80 0.73 11.20
N ILE A 197 12.49 1.58 11.95
CA ILE A 197 13.11 2.82 11.45
C ILE A 197 14.61 2.62 11.24
N PHE A 198 15.30 1.99 12.20
CA PHE A 198 16.75 1.89 12.24
C PHE A 198 17.25 0.44 12.31
N GLY A 199 18.47 0.23 11.79
CA GLY A 199 19.15 -1.07 11.79
C GLY A 199 19.04 -1.81 10.45
N HIS A 200 19.91 -2.81 10.27
CA HIS A 200 20.00 -3.56 9.01
C HIS A 200 18.72 -4.34 8.69
N ALA A 201 17.96 -4.75 9.71
CA ALA A 201 16.70 -5.47 9.56
C ALA A 201 15.47 -4.55 9.46
N ALA A 202 15.64 -3.22 9.45
CA ALA A 202 14.52 -2.28 9.56
C ALA A 202 13.41 -2.49 8.53
N LYS A 203 13.79 -2.79 7.28
CA LYS A 203 12.83 -3.06 6.20
C LYS A 203 12.01 -4.33 6.45
N MET A 204 12.61 -5.38 7.04
CA MET A 204 11.88 -6.58 7.45
C MET A 204 10.95 -6.29 8.64
N GLU A 205 11.39 -5.45 9.57
CA GLU A 205 10.57 -5.03 10.71
C GLU A 205 9.36 -4.17 10.29
N ARG A 206 9.44 -3.44 9.17
CA ARG A 206 8.28 -2.77 8.55
C ARG A 206 7.24 -3.78 8.08
N VAL A 207 7.66 -4.88 7.45
CA VAL A 207 6.74 -5.97 7.09
C VAL A 207 6.05 -6.55 8.33
N ALA A 208 6.81 -6.77 9.41
CA ALA A 208 6.24 -7.26 10.66
C ALA A 208 5.23 -6.25 11.28
N LEU A 209 5.47 -4.94 11.14
CA LEU A 209 4.53 -3.90 11.54
C LEU A 209 3.22 -3.97 10.72
N TYR A 210 3.30 -4.17 9.40
CA TYR A 210 2.12 -4.33 8.55
C TYR A 210 1.33 -5.59 8.88
N ALA A 211 2.02 -6.72 9.09
CA ALA A 211 1.39 -7.97 9.55
C ALA A 211 0.68 -7.81 10.90
N ALA A 212 1.29 -7.08 11.84
CA ALA A 212 0.69 -6.81 13.15
C ALA A 212 -0.60 -5.97 13.04
N GLN A 213 -0.67 -5.02 12.10
CA GLN A 213 -1.90 -4.25 11.86
C GLN A 213 -3.05 -5.14 11.36
N LEU A 214 -2.79 -6.10 10.46
CA LEU A 214 -3.83 -7.03 9.99
C LEU A 214 -4.28 -8.00 11.08
N ASP A 215 -3.34 -8.50 11.89
CA ASP A 215 -3.65 -9.32 13.07
C ASP A 215 -4.50 -8.54 14.10
N GLU A 216 -4.20 -7.26 14.32
CA GLU A 216 -4.99 -6.38 15.17
C GLU A 216 -6.41 -6.20 14.63
N MET A 217 -6.58 -5.99 13.32
CA MET A 217 -7.89 -5.86 12.68
C MET A 217 -8.74 -7.12 12.84
N GLU A 218 -8.16 -8.29 12.58
CA GLU A 218 -8.86 -9.57 12.74
C GLU A 218 -9.29 -9.79 14.20
N LYS A 219 -8.42 -9.50 15.17
CA LYS A 219 -8.74 -9.65 16.59
C LYS A 219 -9.86 -8.71 17.05
N HIS A 220 -9.85 -7.44 16.66
CA HIS A 220 -10.82 -6.46 17.15
C HIS A 220 -12.21 -6.59 16.52
N THR A 221 -12.29 -6.97 15.23
CA THR A 221 -13.60 -7.14 14.55
C THR A 221 -14.36 -8.38 15.03
N VAL A 222 -13.66 -9.41 15.51
CA VAL A 222 -14.31 -10.58 16.11
C VAL A 222 -15.13 -10.20 17.36
N TYR A 223 -14.72 -9.16 18.10
CA TYR A 223 -15.44 -8.70 19.30
C TYR A 223 -16.60 -7.73 19.00
N ASP A 224 -16.55 -7.01 17.88
CA ASP A 224 -17.60 -6.06 17.47
C ASP A 224 -18.28 -6.51 16.15
N SER A 225 -18.93 -7.66 16.20
CA SER A 225 -19.69 -8.22 15.06
C SER A 225 -20.83 -7.30 14.57
N SER A 226 -21.15 -6.24 15.31
CA SER A 226 -22.16 -5.26 14.93
C SER A 226 -21.68 -4.33 13.78
N ARG A 227 -20.35 -4.13 13.66
CA ARG A 227 -19.71 -3.22 12.70
C ARG A 227 -19.08 -3.90 11.49
N GLY A 228 -18.87 -5.21 11.54
CA GLY A 228 -18.30 -6.00 10.44
C GLY A 228 -17.19 -6.94 10.93
N GLN A 229 -16.91 -8.00 10.18
CA GLN A 229 -15.85 -8.97 10.48
C GLN A 229 -14.70 -8.82 9.49
N PHE A 230 -13.47 -8.79 9.99
CA PHE A 230 -12.26 -8.83 9.18
C PHE A 230 -11.58 -10.19 9.31
N ILE A 231 -11.16 -10.78 8.18
CA ILE A 231 -10.48 -12.07 8.15
C ILE A 231 -9.12 -11.87 7.47
N TRP A 232 -8.04 -12.23 8.17
CA TRP A 232 -6.72 -12.19 7.57
C TRP A 232 -6.45 -13.49 6.82
N VAL A 233 -6.58 -13.42 5.50
CA VAL A 233 -6.46 -14.57 4.59
C VAL A 233 -5.00 -14.96 4.40
N LYS A 234 -4.61 -16.10 4.98
CA LYS A 234 -3.26 -16.69 4.83
C LYS A 234 -3.27 -18.04 4.13
N ASN A 235 -4.42 -18.69 3.98
CA ASN A 235 -4.51 -20.03 3.40
C ASN A 235 -5.91 -20.26 2.84
N LYS A 236 -6.11 -21.43 2.22
CA LYS A 236 -7.39 -21.83 1.67
C LYS A 236 -8.53 -21.86 2.69
N HIS A 237 -8.26 -22.29 3.93
CA HIS A 237 -9.26 -22.35 4.98
C HIS A 237 -9.78 -20.95 5.35
N ASP A 238 -8.90 -19.97 5.51
CA ASP A 238 -9.28 -18.57 5.79
C ASP A 238 -10.13 -18.00 4.64
N PHE A 239 -9.76 -18.31 3.40
CA PHE A 239 -10.50 -17.86 2.22
C PHE A 239 -11.89 -18.50 2.10
N ASP A 240 -11.99 -19.82 2.33
CA ASP A 240 -13.26 -20.52 2.32
C ASP A 240 -14.18 -20.01 3.45
N ARG A 241 -13.61 -19.69 4.63
CA ARG A 241 -14.31 -19.04 5.73
C ARG A 241 -14.83 -17.65 5.34
N LEU A 242 -14.01 -16.83 4.68
CA LEU A 242 -14.42 -15.53 4.15
C LEU A 242 -15.61 -15.64 3.21
N VAL A 243 -15.52 -16.52 2.21
CA VAL A 243 -16.60 -16.72 1.23
C VAL A 243 -17.87 -17.25 1.91
N ALA A 244 -17.75 -18.19 2.84
CA ALA A 244 -18.89 -18.75 3.55
C ALA A 244 -19.59 -17.70 4.43
N LEU A 245 -18.84 -16.90 5.18
CA LEU A 245 -19.40 -15.86 6.05
C LEU A 245 -20.02 -14.71 5.25
N ARG A 246 -19.39 -14.30 4.13
CA ARG A 246 -19.99 -13.30 3.22
C ARG A 246 -21.35 -13.74 2.70
N LYS A 247 -21.51 -15.02 2.34
CA LYS A 247 -22.82 -15.56 1.94
C LYS A 247 -23.88 -15.52 3.06
N GLN A 248 -23.46 -15.58 4.31
CA GLN A 248 -24.38 -15.61 5.46
C GLN A 248 -24.80 -14.22 5.94
N ILE A 249 -23.84 -13.29 6.05
CA ILE A 249 -24.05 -11.98 6.69
C ILE A 249 -23.72 -10.79 5.77
N GLY A 250 -23.42 -11.05 4.49
CA GLY A 250 -23.34 -10.05 3.45
C GLY A 250 -22.05 -9.22 3.44
N PRO A 251 -22.10 -7.98 2.90
CA PRO A 251 -20.95 -7.09 2.71
C PRO A 251 -20.17 -6.73 3.98
N LYS A 252 -20.72 -7.01 5.16
CA LYS A 252 -20.09 -6.76 6.47
C LYS A 252 -18.84 -7.61 6.74
N VAL A 253 -18.52 -8.57 5.89
CA VAL A 253 -17.34 -9.45 6.05
C VAL A 253 -16.32 -9.12 4.99
N VAL A 254 -15.15 -8.67 5.42
CA VAL A 254 -14.04 -8.26 4.56
C VAL A 254 -12.83 -9.13 4.83
N GLY A 255 -12.17 -9.60 3.77
CA GLY A 255 -10.88 -10.27 3.85
C GLY A 255 -9.74 -9.32 3.55
N GLY A 256 -8.60 -9.53 4.20
CA GLY A 256 -7.33 -8.93 3.84
C GLY A 256 -6.28 -9.98 3.52
N LEU A 257 -5.46 -9.75 2.50
CA LEU A 257 -4.26 -10.55 2.23
C LEU A 257 -3.04 -9.63 2.26
N LEU A 258 -1.96 -10.08 2.91
CA LEU A 258 -0.72 -9.32 2.98
C LEU A 258 0.17 -9.63 1.78
N SER A 259 0.61 -8.59 1.08
CA SER A 259 1.60 -8.68 0.00
C SER A 259 2.84 -7.83 0.27
N ILE A 260 3.92 -8.15 -0.43
CA ILE A 260 5.15 -7.35 -0.48
C ILE A 260 5.22 -6.61 -1.81
N GLU A 261 5.58 -5.33 -1.75
CA GLU A 261 5.91 -4.52 -2.90
C GLU A 261 7.36 -4.06 -2.84
N GLY A 262 8.16 -4.66 -3.70
CA GLY A 262 9.61 -4.54 -3.67
C GLY A 262 10.21 -5.36 -2.54
N SER A 263 10.99 -6.37 -2.93
CA SER A 263 11.67 -7.27 -2.00
C SER A 263 12.95 -6.65 -1.41
N ASN A 264 12.93 -5.34 -1.11
CA ASN A 264 14.05 -4.53 -0.62
C ASN A 264 14.57 -4.98 0.76
N MET A 265 13.76 -5.72 1.51
CA MET A 265 14.16 -6.33 2.77
C MET A 265 15.08 -7.54 2.55
N CYS A 266 15.07 -8.19 1.39
CA CYS A 266 15.94 -9.33 1.10
C CYS A 266 17.27 -8.86 0.51
N HIS A 267 18.37 -9.04 1.25
CA HIS A 267 19.70 -8.64 0.80
C HIS A 267 20.80 -9.62 1.27
N PRO A 268 21.75 -10.01 0.40
CA PRO A 268 22.77 -11.01 0.72
C PRO A 268 23.70 -10.61 1.87
N ASP A 269 23.86 -9.32 2.14
CA ASP A 269 24.69 -8.82 3.25
C ASP A 269 24.24 -9.31 4.63
N TRP A 270 23.00 -9.78 4.79
CA TRP A 270 22.49 -10.21 6.10
C TRP A 270 21.55 -11.41 6.08
N ILE A 271 20.95 -11.78 4.95
CA ILE A 271 20.03 -12.92 4.87
C ILE A 271 20.08 -13.58 3.49
N SER A 272 20.11 -14.91 3.44
CA SER A 272 20.02 -15.62 2.15
C SER A 272 18.65 -15.40 1.50
N GLY A 273 18.58 -15.61 0.18
CA GLY A 273 17.31 -15.49 -0.54
C GLY A 273 16.28 -16.47 0.04
N ALA A 274 16.67 -17.73 0.24
CA ALA A 274 15.75 -18.73 0.77
C ALA A 274 15.27 -18.42 2.20
N GLU A 275 16.16 -17.93 3.08
CA GLU A 275 15.76 -17.56 4.44
C GLU A 275 14.82 -16.34 4.44
N CYS A 276 15.06 -15.36 3.57
CA CYS A 276 14.16 -14.20 3.46
C CYS A 276 12.73 -14.62 3.08
N ALA A 277 12.59 -15.48 2.06
CA ALA A 277 11.29 -16.02 1.66
C ALA A 277 10.58 -16.77 2.79
N ASN A 278 11.31 -17.58 3.57
CA ASN A 278 10.75 -18.26 4.74
C ASN A 278 10.26 -17.27 5.82
N ARG A 279 11.01 -16.20 6.08
CA ARG A 279 10.61 -15.17 7.06
C ARG A 279 9.33 -14.46 6.63
N LEU A 280 9.23 -14.05 5.36
CA LEU A 280 8.02 -13.43 4.81
C LEU A 280 6.82 -14.37 4.93
N TRP A 281 7.00 -15.67 4.63
CA TRP A 281 5.94 -16.66 4.75
C TRP A 281 5.41 -16.78 6.19
N ASN A 282 6.33 -16.81 7.16
CA ASN A 282 6.01 -16.90 8.58
C ASN A 282 5.33 -15.62 9.11
N LEU A 283 5.58 -14.46 8.48
CA LEU A 283 4.86 -13.22 8.76
C LEU A 283 3.45 -13.18 8.15
N GLY A 284 3.03 -14.22 7.43
CA GLY A 284 1.69 -14.31 6.83
C GLY A 284 1.57 -13.68 5.45
N VAL A 285 2.68 -13.27 4.83
CA VAL A 285 2.69 -12.78 3.43
C VAL A 285 2.34 -13.92 2.49
N ARG A 286 1.50 -13.66 1.47
CA ARG A 286 1.12 -14.65 0.44
C ARG A 286 1.30 -14.22 -1.00
N MET A 287 1.62 -12.95 -1.24
CA MET A 287 1.95 -12.42 -2.56
C MET A 287 3.19 -11.53 -2.47
N VAL A 288 4.10 -11.61 -3.45
CA VAL A 288 5.35 -10.84 -3.41
C VAL A 288 5.74 -10.33 -4.80
N SER A 289 6.07 -9.05 -4.90
CA SER A 289 6.76 -8.48 -6.06
C SER A 289 8.27 -8.41 -5.85
N MET A 290 9.02 -8.47 -6.96
CA MET A 290 10.49 -8.51 -6.91
C MET A 290 11.05 -7.14 -6.56
N THR A 291 10.56 -6.10 -7.22
CA THR A 291 11.06 -4.73 -7.12
C THR A 291 9.92 -3.75 -6.90
N HIS A 292 10.29 -2.52 -6.53
CA HIS A 292 9.41 -1.36 -6.52
C HIS A 292 10.01 -0.31 -7.47
N PHE A 293 10.13 0.96 -7.10
CA PHE A 293 10.73 1.98 -7.98
C PHE A 293 12.23 1.84 -8.25
N ILE A 294 12.95 1.02 -7.48
CA ILE A 294 14.42 0.96 -7.46
C ILE A 294 14.94 -0.45 -7.70
N ASP A 295 16.17 -0.54 -8.21
CA ASP A 295 16.92 -1.79 -8.31
C ASP A 295 17.28 -2.30 -6.91
N VAL A 296 17.18 -3.61 -6.73
CA VAL A 296 17.43 -4.30 -5.46
C VAL A 296 18.27 -5.55 -5.67
N ALA A 297 18.77 -6.15 -4.59
CA ALA A 297 19.56 -7.36 -4.67
C ALA A 297 18.87 -8.54 -5.38
N VAL A 298 17.53 -8.52 -5.47
CA VAL A 298 16.76 -9.53 -6.20
C VAL A 298 16.82 -9.33 -7.72
N GLY A 299 16.75 -8.10 -8.22
CA GLY A 299 16.69 -7.81 -9.65
C GLY A 299 16.46 -6.34 -9.98
N SER A 300 16.42 -6.04 -11.29
CA SER A 300 16.18 -4.70 -11.80
C SER A 300 14.70 -4.29 -11.83
N SER A 301 14.45 -2.99 -11.65
CA SER A 301 13.13 -2.36 -11.69
C SER A 301 12.82 -1.74 -13.05
N ALA A 302 11.53 -1.67 -13.42
CA ALA A 302 11.06 -0.95 -14.60
C ALA A 302 11.42 0.55 -14.59
N THR A 303 11.66 1.10 -13.40
CA THR A 303 12.09 2.50 -13.20
C THR A 303 13.43 2.58 -12.46
N GLY A 304 14.21 1.51 -12.48
CA GLY A 304 15.54 1.42 -11.87
C GLY A 304 16.61 2.17 -12.65
N GLU A 305 17.87 2.03 -12.23
CA GLU A 305 19.01 2.63 -12.90
C GLU A 305 19.47 1.80 -14.10
N GLU A 306 19.31 0.48 -14.03
CA GLU A 306 19.74 -0.48 -15.03
C GLU A 306 18.71 -1.61 -15.21
N ASP A 307 18.67 -2.24 -16.40
CA ASP A 307 17.86 -3.43 -16.65
C ASP A 307 18.77 -4.63 -16.90
N TYR A 308 19.11 -5.36 -15.83
CA TYR A 308 20.05 -6.49 -15.84
C TYR A 308 19.40 -7.85 -15.55
N GLY A 309 18.10 -7.90 -15.22
CA GLY A 309 17.38 -9.15 -14.96
C GLY A 309 17.39 -9.59 -13.50
N LEU A 310 17.20 -10.89 -13.27
CA LEU A 310 17.35 -11.48 -11.93
C LEU A 310 18.83 -11.70 -11.61
N THR A 311 19.26 -11.32 -10.41
CA THR A 311 20.60 -11.66 -9.90
C THR A 311 20.64 -13.13 -9.44
N GLN A 312 21.82 -13.67 -9.18
CA GLN A 312 21.94 -15.00 -8.56
C GLN A 312 21.20 -15.11 -7.23
N TYR A 313 21.27 -14.06 -6.40
CA TYR A 313 20.52 -13.97 -5.15
C TYR A 313 19.01 -13.98 -5.40
N GLY A 314 18.56 -13.22 -6.40
CA GLY A 314 17.16 -13.19 -6.83
C GLY A 314 16.66 -14.55 -7.33
N ARG A 315 17.46 -15.30 -8.07
CA ARG A 315 17.11 -16.66 -8.52
C ARG A 315 16.89 -17.60 -7.34
N GLU A 316 17.79 -17.60 -6.34
CA GLU A 316 17.62 -18.39 -5.11
C GLU A 316 16.32 -18.01 -4.37
N TYR A 317 16.08 -16.71 -4.21
CA TYR A 317 14.89 -16.18 -3.56
C TYR A 317 13.60 -16.59 -4.29
N VAL A 318 13.51 -16.36 -5.60
CA VAL A 318 12.35 -16.71 -6.44
C VAL A 318 12.09 -18.21 -6.43
N THR A 319 13.13 -19.05 -6.55
CA THR A 319 12.97 -20.51 -6.43
C THR A 319 12.34 -20.87 -5.09
N ARG A 320 12.76 -20.24 -3.98
CA ARG A 320 12.15 -20.51 -2.68
C ARG A 320 10.71 -20.00 -2.57
N LEU A 321 10.40 -18.83 -3.14
CA LEU A 321 9.02 -18.32 -3.20
C LEU A 321 8.08 -19.31 -3.91
N LEU A 322 8.51 -19.83 -5.06
CA LEU A 322 7.77 -20.84 -5.82
C LEU A 322 7.59 -22.12 -5.00
N GLN A 323 8.63 -22.61 -4.32
CA GLN A 323 8.50 -23.80 -3.47
C GLN A 323 7.51 -23.61 -2.30
N LEU A 324 7.47 -22.42 -1.70
CA LEU A 324 6.62 -22.15 -0.54
C LEU A 324 5.14 -22.00 -0.91
N GLY A 325 4.81 -21.62 -2.14
CA GLY A 325 3.41 -21.38 -2.52
C GLY A 325 3.03 -19.90 -2.66
N PHE A 326 3.99 -18.99 -2.77
CA PHE A 326 3.67 -17.58 -2.97
C PHE A 326 3.00 -17.35 -4.33
N MET A 327 2.05 -16.41 -4.35
CA MET A 327 1.66 -15.73 -5.58
C MET A 327 2.79 -14.76 -5.98
N ILE A 328 3.12 -14.73 -7.27
CA ILE A 328 4.26 -13.96 -7.77
C ILE A 328 3.73 -12.74 -8.51
N ASP A 329 4.02 -11.56 -7.96
CA ASP A 329 3.60 -10.28 -8.52
C ASP A 329 4.70 -9.67 -9.42
N LEU A 330 4.34 -9.25 -10.62
CA LEU A 330 5.24 -8.68 -11.62
C LEU A 330 5.13 -7.15 -11.71
N SER A 331 4.26 -6.51 -10.93
CA SER A 331 4.23 -5.05 -10.82
C SER A 331 5.61 -4.49 -10.48
N HIS A 332 5.93 -3.30 -11.03
CA HIS A 332 7.22 -2.60 -10.94
C HIS A 332 8.47 -3.30 -11.53
N THR A 333 8.36 -4.58 -11.91
CA THR A 333 9.51 -5.41 -12.25
C THR A 333 10.08 -5.05 -13.62
N GLY A 334 11.41 -4.98 -13.74
CA GLY A 334 12.10 -4.68 -14.99
C GLY A 334 11.84 -5.74 -16.06
N ILE A 335 11.94 -5.35 -17.34
CA ILE A 335 11.58 -6.19 -18.49
C ILE A 335 12.39 -7.49 -18.50
N LYS A 336 13.73 -7.43 -18.32
CA LYS A 336 14.55 -8.63 -18.26
C LYS A 336 14.28 -9.46 -17.01
N THR A 337 13.95 -8.82 -15.89
CA THR A 337 13.62 -9.51 -14.64
C THR A 337 12.30 -10.28 -14.78
N ILE A 338 11.32 -9.74 -15.50
CA ILE A 338 10.09 -10.46 -15.87
C ILE A 338 10.42 -11.66 -16.76
N ASP A 339 11.27 -11.48 -17.79
CA ASP A 339 11.65 -12.56 -18.71
C ASP A 339 12.36 -13.72 -17.97
N ASP A 340 13.28 -13.40 -17.07
CA ASP A 340 13.96 -14.38 -16.21
C ASP A 340 12.99 -15.09 -15.25
N LEU A 341 12.06 -14.34 -14.65
CA LEU A 341 11.10 -14.88 -13.70
C LEU A 341 10.13 -15.85 -14.38
N ILE A 342 9.63 -15.51 -15.58
CA ILE A 342 8.79 -16.40 -16.38
C ILE A 342 9.54 -17.68 -16.73
N THR A 343 10.82 -17.57 -17.11
CA THR A 343 11.66 -18.74 -17.40
C THR A 343 11.79 -19.65 -16.19
N LEU A 344 12.16 -19.11 -15.03
CA LEU A 344 12.26 -19.88 -13.78
C LEU A 344 10.91 -20.48 -13.34
N TYR A 345 9.82 -19.76 -13.56
CA TYR A 345 8.47 -20.24 -13.28
C TYR A 345 8.13 -21.45 -14.15
N ASP A 346 8.40 -21.38 -15.46
CA ASP A 346 8.11 -22.49 -16.38
C ASP A 346 8.97 -23.72 -16.06
N GLU A 347 10.25 -23.53 -15.73
CA GLU A 347 11.15 -24.59 -15.26
C GLU A 347 10.63 -25.24 -13.96
N HIS A 348 10.13 -24.43 -13.02
CA HIS A 348 9.50 -24.93 -11.79
C HIS A 348 8.25 -25.76 -12.08
N VAL A 349 7.36 -25.27 -12.95
CA VAL A 349 6.15 -26.00 -13.35
C VAL A 349 6.52 -27.30 -14.06
N GLN A 350 7.50 -27.27 -14.97
CA GLN A 350 7.95 -28.46 -15.69
C GLN A 350 8.55 -29.51 -14.76
N SER A 351 9.33 -29.09 -13.76
CA SER A 351 10.02 -30.00 -12.83
C SER A 351 9.14 -30.53 -11.71
N THR A 352 8.12 -29.78 -11.28
CA THR A 352 7.31 -30.14 -10.10
C THR A 352 5.83 -30.42 -10.41
N GLY A 353 5.34 -30.00 -11.57
CA GLY A 353 3.92 -29.96 -11.89
C GLY A 353 3.13 -28.88 -11.12
N GLN A 354 3.80 -28.10 -10.27
CA GLN A 354 3.15 -27.15 -9.39
C GLN A 354 3.12 -25.76 -10.03
N LYS A 355 1.91 -25.24 -10.24
CA LYS A 355 1.69 -23.85 -10.68
C LYS A 355 1.62 -22.90 -9.48
N ARG A 356 1.99 -21.64 -9.71
CA ARG A 356 1.73 -20.51 -8.80
C ARG A 356 0.98 -19.43 -9.56
N LEU A 357 0.13 -18.68 -8.88
CA LEU A 357 -0.55 -17.58 -9.53
C LEU A 357 0.46 -16.49 -9.90
N LEU A 358 0.60 -16.22 -11.19
CA LEU A 358 1.22 -15.00 -11.67
C LEU A 358 0.21 -13.87 -11.58
N VAL A 359 0.62 -12.79 -10.92
CA VAL A 359 -0.18 -11.61 -10.68
C VAL A 359 0.57 -10.41 -11.26
N VAL A 360 -0.16 -9.46 -11.80
CA VAL A 360 0.30 -8.08 -11.92
C VAL A 360 -0.68 -7.29 -11.05
N SER A 361 -0.30 -6.94 -9.82
CA SER A 361 -1.26 -6.47 -8.82
C SER A 361 -1.87 -5.12 -9.21
N HIS A 362 -1.06 -4.25 -9.80
CA HIS A 362 -1.45 -2.94 -10.28
C HIS A 362 -0.48 -2.44 -11.36
N THR A 363 -1.01 -2.07 -12.53
CA THR A 363 -0.23 -1.52 -13.63
C THR A 363 -1.11 -0.75 -14.62
N GLY A 364 -0.48 -0.09 -15.60
CA GLY A 364 -1.07 0.21 -16.90
C GLY A 364 -0.51 -0.70 -18.01
N LEU A 365 -1.04 -0.59 -19.21
CA LEU A 365 -0.50 -1.25 -20.41
C LEU A 365 0.10 -0.22 -21.35
N LYS A 366 1.28 -0.50 -21.93
CA LYS A 366 1.92 0.42 -22.88
C LYS A 366 1.04 0.76 -24.09
N SER A 367 0.18 -0.17 -24.52
CA SER A 367 -0.80 0.04 -25.59
C SER A 367 -1.97 0.95 -25.21
N ALA A 368 -2.30 1.07 -23.92
CA ALA A 368 -3.33 1.98 -23.42
C ALA A 368 -2.75 3.36 -23.07
N CYS A 369 -1.63 3.35 -22.37
CA CYS A 369 -0.92 4.53 -21.90
C CYS A 369 0.59 4.25 -21.94
N TYR A 370 1.34 4.96 -22.79
CA TYR A 370 2.75 4.69 -22.95
C TYR A 370 3.58 5.31 -21.81
N HIS A 371 4.10 4.46 -20.93
CA HIS A 371 4.93 4.87 -19.81
C HIS A 371 5.89 3.73 -19.39
N ASN A 372 7.08 4.04 -18.86
CA ASN A 372 8.07 3.00 -18.44
C ASN A 372 7.53 2.08 -17.34
N ARG A 373 6.75 2.65 -16.42
CA ARG A 373 6.02 1.92 -15.36
C ARG A 373 4.96 0.94 -15.90
N ASN A 374 4.49 1.11 -17.13
CA ASN A 374 3.42 0.30 -17.70
C ASN A 374 3.96 -0.96 -18.36
N LEU A 375 3.20 -2.04 -18.23
CA LEU A 375 3.58 -3.38 -18.67
C LEU A 375 3.61 -3.47 -20.19
N GLU A 376 4.60 -4.18 -20.74
CA GLU A 376 4.62 -4.47 -22.16
C GLU A 376 3.52 -5.48 -22.53
N ASP A 377 2.91 -5.27 -23.69
CA ASP A 377 1.82 -6.12 -24.17
C ASP A 377 2.20 -7.61 -24.26
N ARG A 378 3.46 -7.91 -24.59
CA ARG A 378 3.99 -9.28 -24.64
C ARG A 378 4.01 -9.95 -23.27
N HIS A 379 4.29 -9.19 -22.21
CA HIS A 379 4.31 -9.69 -20.84
C HIS A 379 2.90 -9.86 -20.31
N ALA A 380 1.98 -8.94 -20.62
CA ALA A 380 0.56 -9.11 -20.30
C ALA A 380 0.00 -10.42 -20.92
N LYS A 381 0.32 -10.69 -22.19
CA LYS A 381 -0.04 -11.95 -22.85
C LYS A 381 0.62 -13.16 -22.20
N ALA A 382 1.89 -13.07 -21.82
CA ALA A 382 2.60 -14.17 -21.17
C ALA A 382 2.00 -14.53 -19.79
N VAL A 383 1.59 -13.53 -19.01
CA VAL A 383 0.84 -13.75 -17.75
C VAL A 383 -0.49 -14.43 -18.03
N ALA A 384 -1.26 -13.92 -19.01
CA ALA A 384 -2.57 -14.48 -19.36
C ALA A 384 -2.51 -15.93 -19.84
N GLN A 385 -1.48 -16.28 -20.64
CA GLN A 385 -1.23 -17.65 -21.12
C GLN A 385 -0.96 -18.65 -19.98
N ARG A 386 -0.61 -18.17 -18.79
CA ARG A 386 -0.34 -18.97 -17.59
C ARG A 386 -1.49 -18.91 -16.59
N ASP A 387 -2.68 -18.53 -17.05
CA ASP A 387 -3.90 -18.32 -16.24
C ASP A 387 -3.74 -17.25 -15.14
N GLY A 388 -2.76 -16.34 -15.30
CA GLY A 388 -2.51 -15.23 -14.39
C GLY A 388 -3.55 -14.11 -14.50
N ILE A 389 -3.46 -13.15 -13.59
CA ILE A 389 -4.39 -12.02 -13.50
C ILE A 389 -3.65 -10.67 -13.48
N ILE A 390 -4.27 -9.65 -14.07
CA ILE A 390 -3.70 -8.32 -14.31
C ILE A 390 -4.65 -7.26 -13.76
N GLY A 391 -4.23 -6.61 -12.68
CA GLY A 391 -4.88 -5.46 -12.07
C GLY A 391 -4.53 -4.16 -12.79
N ILE A 392 -5.55 -3.40 -13.17
CA ILE A 392 -5.37 -2.07 -13.77
C ILE A 392 -5.47 -1.00 -12.67
N ALA A 393 -4.44 -0.16 -12.60
CA ALA A 393 -4.31 0.91 -11.62
C ALA A 393 -5.15 2.14 -11.97
N PHE A 394 -5.45 2.95 -10.95
CA PHE A 394 -6.37 4.09 -11.08
C PHE A 394 -5.66 5.44 -11.19
N PHE A 395 -4.33 5.46 -11.26
CA PHE A 395 -3.54 6.69 -11.29
C PHE A 395 -3.15 7.12 -12.72
N PRO A 396 -2.89 8.43 -12.96
CA PRO A 396 -2.72 8.96 -14.32
C PRO A 396 -1.57 8.39 -15.12
N GLN A 397 -0.46 8.04 -14.48
CA GLN A 397 0.68 7.44 -15.17
C GLN A 397 0.40 6.01 -15.65
N ALA A 398 -0.63 5.34 -15.10
CA ALA A 398 -1.08 4.03 -15.56
C ALA A 398 -2.11 4.11 -16.70
N VAL A 399 -3.02 5.08 -16.64
CA VAL A 399 -4.20 5.12 -17.53
C VAL A 399 -4.26 6.34 -18.46
N CYS A 400 -3.30 7.26 -18.35
CA CYS A 400 -3.18 8.50 -19.13
C CYS A 400 -4.34 9.49 -18.90
N GLY A 401 -4.85 9.54 -17.67
CA GLY A 401 -5.88 10.48 -17.22
C GLY A 401 -6.30 10.19 -15.77
N ASP A 402 -7.16 11.01 -15.19
CA ASP A 402 -7.57 10.93 -13.78
C ASP A 402 -9.09 10.71 -13.58
N GLU A 403 -9.79 10.34 -14.65
CA GLU A 403 -11.23 10.08 -14.66
C GLU A 403 -11.56 8.57 -14.71
N LEU A 404 -12.78 8.20 -14.34
CA LEU A 404 -13.27 6.82 -14.40
C LEU A 404 -13.15 6.25 -15.82
N GLU A 405 -13.42 7.06 -16.83
CA GLU A 405 -13.45 6.72 -18.24
C GLU A 405 -12.07 6.26 -18.74
N ASP A 406 -10.98 6.86 -18.24
CA ASP A 406 -9.61 6.48 -18.57
C ASP A 406 -9.23 5.12 -17.99
N ILE A 407 -9.68 4.86 -16.76
CA ILE A 407 -9.52 3.57 -16.09
C ILE A 407 -10.26 2.48 -16.87
N VAL A 408 -11.54 2.72 -17.21
CA VAL A 408 -12.37 1.77 -17.95
C VAL A 408 -11.84 1.53 -19.36
N LYS A 409 -11.33 2.58 -20.03
CA LYS A 409 -10.64 2.45 -21.33
C LYS A 409 -9.43 1.53 -21.21
N SER A 410 -8.62 1.69 -20.17
CA SER A 410 -7.44 0.85 -19.93
C SER A 410 -7.82 -0.61 -19.62
N LEU A 411 -8.86 -0.83 -18.82
CA LEU A 411 -9.45 -2.16 -18.60
C LEU A 411 -9.90 -2.81 -19.92
N LYS A 412 -10.55 -2.05 -20.81
CA LYS A 412 -10.98 -2.53 -22.12
C LYS A 412 -9.83 -2.92 -23.03
N VAL A 413 -8.74 -2.14 -23.04
CA VAL A 413 -7.51 -2.51 -23.76
C VAL A 413 -6.93 -3.81 -23.21
N ALA A 414 -6.88 -3.96 -21.88
CA ALA A 414 -6.38 -5.18 -21.24
C ALA A 414 -7.21 -6.42 -21.61
N VAL A 415 -8.54 -6.29 -21.61
CA VAL A 415 -9.46 -7.38 -22.00
C VAL A 415 -9.24 -7.77 -23.47
N ASN A 416 -9.12 -6.79 -24.37
CA ASN A 416 -8.89 -7.05 -25.80
C ASN A 416 -7.52 -7.70 -26.07
N LEU A 417 -6.50 -7.32 -25.28
CA LEU A 417 -5.14 -7.82 -25.43
C LEU A 417 -4.98 -9.26 -24.90
N THR A 418 -5.72 -9.58 -23.83
CA THR A 418 -5.64 -10.85 -23.11
C THR A 418 -6.97 -11.59 -23.15
N SER A 419 -7.79 -11.46 -22.11
CA SER A 419 -9.17 -11.95 -22.02
C SER A 419 -9.84 -11.31 -20.81
N VAL A 420 -11.17 -11.23 -20.82
CA VAL A 420 -11.96 -10.81 -19.64
C VAL A 420 -11.68 -11.67 -18.42
N ASN A 421 -11.23 -12.92 -18.63
CA ASN A 421 -10.89 -13.83 -17.54
C ASN A 421 -9.57 -13.46 -16.83
N ASN A 422 -8.72 -12.62 -17.42
CA ASN A 422 -7.41 -12.27 -16.87
C ASN A 422 -7.36 -10.86 -16.27
N VAL A 423 -8.39 -10.05 -16.44
CA VAL A 423 -8.41 -8.65 -16.01
C VAL A 423 -9.17 -8.49 -14.69
N VAL A 424 -8.61 -7.71 -13.77
CA VAL A 424 -9.15 -7.45 -12.43
C VAL A 424 -8.89 -6.00 -12.01
N LEU A 425 -9.40 -5.60 -10.84
CA LEU A 425 -9.10 -4.30 -10.22
C LEU A 425 -7.76 -4.36 -9.45
N GLY A 426 -6.99 -3.28 -9.54
CA GLY A 426 -5.70 -3.12 -8.87
C GLY A 426 -5.40 -1.66 -8.61
N SER A 427 -6.22 -1.03 -7.79
CA SER A 427 -6.45 0.42 -7.68
C SER A 427 -5.19 1.26 -7.46
N ASP A 428 -4.25 0.75 -6.66
CA ASP A 428 -3.17 1.52 -6.05
C ASP A 428 -3.68 2.53 -5.00
N TYR A 429 -4.78 2.20 -4.33
CA TYR A 429 -5.34 3.04 -3.29
C TYR A 429 -4.34 3.26 -2.16
N ASP A 430 -4.30 4.49 -1.63
CA ASP A 430 -3.36 4.94 -0.61
C ASP A 430 -1.86 4.85 -0.98
N GLY A 431 -1.51 4.57 -2.25
CA GLY A 431 -0.13 4.47 -2.76
C GLY A 431 0.56 5.81 -3.05
N ALA A 432 0.15 6.89 -2.37
CA ALA A 432 0.56 8.26 -2.65
C ALA A 432 0.18 8.75 -4.07
N VAL A 433 -1.00 8.36 -4.51
CA VAL A 433 -1.59 8.72 -5.81
C VAL A 433 -2.88 9.52 -5.67
N GLY A 434 -3.28 10.22 -6.73
CA GLY A 434 -4.62 10.77 -6.87
C GLY A 434 -5.54 9.79 -7.59
N VAL A 435 -6.78 9.62 -7.12
CA VAL A 435 -7.79 8.72 -7.71
C VAL A 435 -9.17 9.39 -7.77
N PRO A 436 -10.05 9.00 -8.71
CA PRO A 436 -11.36 9.64 -8.89
C PRO A 436 -12.39 9.39 -7.79
N PHE A 437 -12.25 8.30 -7.03
CA PHE A 437 -13.20 7.96 -5.96
C PHE A 437 -12.57 7.00 -4.97
N HIS A 438 -13.03 7.04 -3.72
CA HIS A 438 -12.59 6.09 -2.70
C HIS A 438 -13.29 4.74 -2.84
N ILE A 439 -12.78 3.72 -2.16
CA ILE A 439 -13.24 2.33 -2.33
C ILE A 439 -14.73 2.12 -2.00
N GLY A 440 -15.32 2.98 -1.16
CA GLY A 440 -16.75 2.95 -0.84
C GLY A 440 -17.69 3.25 -2.02
N ASP A 441 -17.17 3.80 -3.11
CA ASP A 441 -17.96 4.20 -4.28
C ASP A 441 -17.67 3.33 -5.52
N LEU A 442 -17.25 2.07 -5.32
CA LEU A 442 -16.96 1.13 -6.42
C LEU A 442 -18.15 0.84 -7.36
N ALA A 443 -19.36 1.26 -6.99
CA ALA A 443 -20.50 1.30 -7.90
C ALA A 443 -20.24 2.20 -9.13
N TYR A 444 -19.37 3.22 -9.03
CA TYR A 444 -18.88 3.98 -10.19
C TYR A 444 -18.16 3.08 -11.19
N MET A 445 -17.26 2.20 -10.74
CA MET A 445 -16.59 1.24 -11.62
C MET A 445 -17.59 0.31 -12.32
N THR A 446 -18.58 -0.17 -11.57
CA THR A 446 -19.66 -1.00 -12.15
C THR A 446 -20.43 -0.24 -13.23
N HIS A 447 -20.73 1.04 -13.01
CA HIS A 447 -21.38 1.90 -13.99
C HIS A 447 -20.51 2.09 -15.25
N GLY A 448 -19.25 2.49 -15.07
CA GLY A 448 -18.32 2.74 -16.17
C GLY A 448 -18.13 1.51 -17.06
N LEU A 449 -18.01 0.31 -16.47
CA LEU A 449 -17.92 -0.93 -17.23
C LEU A 449 -19.19 -1.20 -18.06
N LEU A 450 -20.39 -0.97 -17.51
CA LEU A 450 -21.64 -1.12 -18.26
C LEU A 450 -21.73 -0.10 -19.42
N GLU A 451 -21.32 1.14 -19.20
CA GLU A 451 -21.30 2.16 -20.25
C GLU A 451 -20.32 1.81 -21.38
N ALA A 452 -19.17 1.23 -21.04
CA ALA A 452 -18.18 0.70 -21.98
C ALA A 452 -18.62 -0.58 -22.72
N LYS A 453 -19.87 -1.02 -22.48
CA LYS A 453 -20.58 -2.15 -23.11
C LYS A 453 -20.04 -3.53 -22.72
N PHE A 454 -19.45 -3.65 -21.52
CA PHE A 454 -19.23 -4.96 -20.92
C PHE A 454 -20.57 -5.61 -20.56
N SER A 455 -20.68 -6.93 -20.75
CA SER A 455 -21.85 -7.67 -20.28
C SER A 455 -21.85 -7.74 -18.74
N GLU A 456 -23.00 -8.00 -18.12
CA GLU A 456 -23.06 -8.17 -16.66
C GLU A 456 -22.17 -9.33 -16.18
N SER A 457 -21.99 -10.36 -17.01
CA SER A 457 -21.05 -11.45 -16.73
C SER A 457 -19.59 -10.99 -16.77
N ASP A 458 -19.23 -10.10 -17.69
CA ASP A 458 -17.87 -9.56 -17.76
C ASP A 458 -17.58 -8.65 -16.57
N VAL A 459 -18.56 -7.83 -16.17
CA VAL A 459 -18.48 -6.98 -14.98
C VAL A 459 -18.22 -7.83 -13.74
N ARG A 460 -18.97 -8.91 -13.52
CA ARG A 460 -18.77 -9.82 -12.39
C ARG A 460 -17.35 -10.41 -12.35
N LYS A 461 -16.82 -10.81 -13.51
CA LYS A 461 -15.45 -11.31 -13.65
C LYS A 461 -14.40 -10.29 -13.25
N ILE A 462 -14.47 -9.09 -13.84
CA ILE A 462 -13.51 -8.00 -13.60
C ILE A 462 -13.58 -7.53 -12.14
N MET A 463 -14.78 -7.35 -11.60
CA MET A 463 -14.99 -6.82 -10.26
C MET A 463 -14.50 -7.76 -9.16
N GLY A 464 -14.47 -9.07 -9.36
CA GLY A 464 -13.91 -9.97 -8.34
C GLY A 464 -14.04 -11.47 -8.54
N GLU A 465 -14.91 -11.96 -9.45
CA GLU A 465 -15.00 -13.42 -9.65
C GLU A 465 -13.69 -14.00 -10.19
N ASN A 466 -12.94 -13.23 -10.99
CA ASN A 466 -11.62 -13.68 -11.45
C ASN A 466 -10.68 -13.89 -10.26
N VAL A 467 -10.55 -12.91 -9.38
CA VAL A 467 -9.74 -13.00 -8.15
C VAL A 467 -10.18 -14.19 -7.31
N ARG A 468 -11.49 -14.31 -7.04
CA ARG A 468 -12.06 -15.38 -6.24
C ARG A 468 -11.65 -16.77 -6.75
N GLN A 469 -11.82 -17.02 -8.05
CA GLN A 469 -11.50 -18.32 -8.65
C GLN A 469 -10.01 -18.66 -8.52
N ARG A 470 -9.11 -17.69 -8.78
CA ARG A 470 -7.66 -17.94 -8.78
C ARG A 470 -7.11 -18.06 -7.37
N PHE A 471 -7.59 -17.25 -6.44
CA PHE A 471 -7.17 -17.30 -5.04
C PHE A 471 -7.63 -18.61 -4.38
N MET A 472 -8.85 -19.07 -4.64
CA MET A 472 -9.33 -20.38 -4.17
C MET A 472 -8.47 -21.56 -4.64
N ALA A 473 -7.84 -21.43 -5.81
CA ALA A 473 -7.01 -22.47 -6.42
C ALA A 473 -5.52 -22.35 -6.04
N SER A 474 -5.07 -21.18 -5.60
CA SER A 474 -3.65 -20.85 -5.47
C SER A 474 -3.20 -20.62 -4.03
N LEU A 475 -4.12 -20.35 -3.11
CA LEU A 475 -3.78 -20.25 -1.69
C LEU A 475 -3.36 -21.63 -1.14
N PRO A 476 -2.35 -21.64 -0.26
CA PRO A 476 -1.78 -22.87 0.31
C PRO A 476 -2.74 -23.61 1.25
#